data_AF-A0A5C5ZBR4-F1
#
_entry.id   AF-A0A5C5ZBR4-F1
#
_cell.length_a   1.000
_cell.length_b   1.000
_cell.length_c   1.000
_cell.angle_alpha   90.00
_cell.angle_beta   90.00
_cell.angle_gamma   90.00
#
_symmetry.space_group_name_H-M   'P 1'
#
loop_
_entity.id
_entity.type
_entity.pdbx_description
1 polymer ?
#
loop_
_entity_poly.entity_id
_entity_poly.type
_entity_poly.pdbx_seq_one_letter_code
_entity_poly.pdbx_strand_id
1 'polypeptide(L)'
;MDMEQVIADAKDLCYRVAPAELSGSPLWVVPQTNLPPMLGRDTVCYGYTSPSLDMHLHHTFADWEGVRGPVIVLGNLNIQRDFPQRTYNKLLGTTLHELAHILERPSLFQPRPYNQRYIRAEAIRIAEAVSRDEEGDGTTPPWTTHESRFMRIAYHLPPSCGRSRLRHPSGRGLQPRAVRHVTGQPLSTINTVAQAIKPEADALCAASFRQICSQPVTPGFKAIYEADKRSWINSHHQRQRNHDEFDITT
;
A
#
# COMPACT_ATOMS: atom_id res chain seq x y z
N MET A 1 -14.48 -15.38 -8.81
CA MET A 1 -14.18 -14.90 -7.44
C MET A 1 -15.19 -13.83 -7.13
N ASP A 2 -15.90 -13.95 -6.02
CA ASP A 2 -16.87 -12.95 -5.60
C ASP A 2 -16.13 -11.72 -5.05
N MET A 3 -16.26 -10.57 -5.72
CA MET A 3 -15.58 -9.34 -5.33
C MET A 3 -16.21 -8.69 -4.11
N GLU A 4 -17.51 -8.85 -3.88
CA GLU A 4 -18.19 -8.28 -2.71
C GLU A 4 -17.67 -8.95 -1.43
N GLN A 5 -17.53 -10.28 -1.46
CA GLN A 5 -16.91 -11.02 -0.36
C GLN A 5 -15.47 -10.56 -0.09
N VAL A 6 -14.65 -10.35 -1.15
CA VAL A 6 -13.27 -9.87 -0.98
C VAL A 6 -13.21 -8.49 -0.35
N ILE A 7 -14.11 -7.58 -0.74
CA ILE A 7 -14.21 -6.23 -0.18
C ILE A 7 -14.63 -6.30 1.30
N ALA A 8 -15.61 -7.14 1.63
CA ALA A 8 -16.04 -7.35 3.01
C ALA A 8 -14.89 -7.91 3.87
N ASP A 9 -14.19 -8.94 3.39
CA ASP A 9 -13.03 -9.54 4.06
C ASP A 9 -11.89 -8.53 4.24
N ALA A 10 -11.63 -7.70 3.22
CA ALA A 10 -10.62 -6.64 3.26
C ALA A 10 -10.95 -5.59 4.33
N LYS A 11 -12.20 -5.13 4.40
CA LYS A 11 -12.66 -4.18 5.43
C LYS A 11 -12.55 -4.79 6.83
N ASP A 12 -13.08 -6.00 7.03
CA ASP A 12 -13.00 -6.72 8.32
C ASP A 12 -11.55 -6.91 8.75
N LEU A 13 -10.67 -7.30 7.82
CA LEU A 13 -9.25 -7.43 8.06
C LEU A 13 -8.63 -6.10 8.56
N CYS A 14 -8.91 -4.98 7.90
CA CYS A 14 -8.42 -3.67 8.32
C CYS A 14 -8.87 -3.29 9.75
N TYR A 15 -10.15 -3.44 10.07
CA TYR A 15 -10.66 -3.13 11.41
C TYR A 15 -10.10 -4.05 12.48
N ARG A 16 -9.78 -5.31 12.16
CA ARG A 16 -9.15 -6.23 13.12
C ARG A 16 -7.69 -5.89 13.40
N VAL A 17 -6.94 -5.46 12.40
CA VAL A 17 -5.50 -5.16 12.57
C VAL A 17 -5.26 -3.77 13.14
N ALA A 18 -6.17 -2.82 12.92
CA ALA A 18 -6.06 -1.44 13.39
C ALA A 18 -7.36 -0.93 14.05
N PRO A 19 -7.90 -1.64 15.07
CA PRO A 19 -9.20 -1.34 15.64
C PRO A 19 -9.25 0.03 16.34
N ALA A 20 -8.16 0.43 17.01
CA ALA A 20 -8.09 1.70 17.70
C ALA A 20 -7.99 2.86 16.70
N GLU A 21 -7.17 2.72 15.67
CA GLU A 21 -6.93 3.76 14.68
C GLU A 21 -8.10 3.97 13.73
N LEU A 22 -8.88 2.93 13.43
CA LEU A 22 -10.06 3.03 12.57
C LEU A 22 -11.37 3.22 13.35
N SER A 23 -11.33 3.23 14.69
CA SER A 23 -12.52 3.38 15.52
C SER A 23 -13.26 4.67 15.19
N GLY A 24 -14.57 4.57 14.92
CA GLY A 24 -15.42 5.71 14.61
C GLY A 24 -15.21 6.33 13.22
N SER A 25 -14.33 5.75 12.39
CA SER A 25 -14.16 6.16 10.99
C SER A 25 -14.72 5.09 10.06
N PRO A 26 -15.50 5.46 9.02
CA PRO A 26 -15.75 4.54 7.91
C PRO A 26 -14.45 4.22 7.17
N LEU A 27 -14.39 3.05 6.54
CA LEU A 27 -13.34 2.65 5.61
C LEU A 27 -13.99 2.12 4.34
N TRP A 28 -13.63 2.69 3.20
CA TRP A 28 -14.07 2.20 1.90
C TRP A 28 -12.94 1.43 1.20
N VAL A 29 -13.28 0.26 0.69
CA VAL A 29 -12.42 -0.54 -0.17
C VAL A 29 -13.15 -0.69 -1.50
N VAL A 30 -12.55 -0.19 -2.57
CA VAL A 30 -13.20 -0.11 -3.88
C VAL A 30 -12.35 -0.82 -4.93
N PRO A 31 -12.90 -1.78 -5.68
CA PRO A 31 -12.17 -2.39 -6.78
C PRO A 31 -12.10 -1.42 -7.96
N GLN A 32 -11.00 -1.48 -8.72
CA GLN A 32 -10.77 -0.69 -9.93
C GLN A 32 -11.93 -0.81 -10.92
N THR A 33 -12.57 -1.98 -11.02
CA THR A 33 -13.74 -2.20 -11.88
C THR A 33 -14.97 -1.37 -11.51
N ASN A 34 -15.04 -0.86 -10.28
CA ASN A 34 -16.16 -0.02 -9.80
C ASN A 34 -15.82 1.47 -9.88
N LEU A 35 -14.63 1.83 -10.36
CA LEU A 35 -14.26 3.22 -10.58
C LEU A 35 -14.91 3.76 -11.87
N PRO A 36 -15.14 5.08 -11.94
CA PRO A 36 -15.52 5.72 -13.20
C PRO A 36 -14.51 5.38 -14.30
N PRO A 37 -14.93 5.27 -15.58
CA PRO A 37 -14.04 4.86 -16.68
C PRO A 37 -12.74 5.67 -16.76
N MET A 38 -12.79 6.97 -16.43
CA MET A 38 -11.64 7.87 -16.41
C MET A 38 -10.59 7.58 -15.33
N LEU A 39 -10.96 6.79 -14.31
CA LEU A 39 -10.12 6.44 -13.16
C LEU A 39 -9.79 4.94 -13.09
N GLY A 40 -10.44 4.11 -13.90
CA GLY A 40 -10.38 2.65 -13.80
C GLY A 40 -9.79 1.90 -14.99
N ARG A 41 -9.82 2.45 -16.23
CA ARG A 41 -9.45 1.67 -17.43
C ARG A 41 -7.96 1.36 -17.54
N ASP A 42 -7.10 2.33 -17.28
CA ASP A 42 -5.66 2.24 -17.57
C ASP A 42 -4.78 2.31 -16.31
N THR A 43 -5.38 2.07 -15.13
CA THR A 43 -4.65 2.00 -13.86
C THR A 43 -3.62 0.87 -13.96
N VAL A 44 -2.32 1.16 -13.81
CA VAL A 44 -1.24 0.14 -13.86
C VAL A 44 -0.80 -0.34 -12.47
N CYS A 45 -1.27 0.27 -11.38
CA CYS A 45 -0.93 -0.17 -10.02
C CYS A 45 -1.83 -1.30 -9.49
N TYR A 46 -1.34 -2.05 -8.50
CA TYR A 46 -2.14 -3.06 -7.78
C TYR A 46 -3.08 -2.50 -6.72
N GLY A 47 -2.82 -1.29 -6.23
CA GLY A 47 -3.65 -0.59 -5.26
C GLY A 47 -3.12 0.80 -4.97
N TYR A 48 -3.97 1.66 -4.39
CA TYR A 48 -3.55 2.98 -3.94
C TYR A 48 -4.50 3.54 -2.87
N THR A 49 -4.00 4.54 -2.14
CA THR A 49 -4.77 5.37 -1.21
C THR A 49 -4.28 6.82 -1.23
N SER A 50 -5.14 7.79 -0.88
CA SER A 50 -4.75 9.19 -0.65
C SER A 50 -5.51 9.80 0.54
N PRO A 51 -4.98 10.86 1.20
CA PRO A 51 -5.66 11.58 2.28
C PRO A 51 -7.01 12.24 1.92
N SER A 52 -7.31 12.44 0.64
CA SER A 52 -8.56 13.07 0.17
C SER A 52 -9.36 12.16 -0.75
N LEU A 53 -9.01 10.87 -0.82
CA LEU A 53 -9.56 9.97 -1.84
C LEU A 53 -11.07 9.75 -1.70
N ASP A 54 -11.60 9.84 -0.49
CA ASP A 54 -13.03 9.84 -0.24
C ASP A 54 -13.76 10.99 -0.92
N MET A 55 -13.18 12.18 -0.94
CA MET A 55 -13.78 13.33 -1.64
C MET A 55 -13.74 13.20 -3.16
N HIS A 56 -12.89 12.34 -3.71
CA HIS A 56 -12.89 12.03 -5.15
C HIS A 56 -13.92 10.97 -5.50
N LEU A 57 -14.07 9.97 -4.62
CA LEU A 57 -14.81 8.75 -4.91
C LEU A 57 -16.15 8.64 -4.16
N HIS A 58 -16.55 9.62 -3.36
CA HIS A 58 -17.79 9.53 -2.55
C HIS A 58 -19.04 9.17 -3.36
N HIS A 59 -19.09 9.54 -4.64
CA HIS A 59 -20.19 9.23 -5.55
C HIS A 59 -20.25 7.74 -5.97
N THR A 60 -19.20 6.96 -5.69
CA THR A 60 -19.15 5.51 -5.94
C THR A 60 -19.48 4.70 -4.68
N PHE A 61 -19.66 5.35 -3.53
CA PHE A 61 -19.95 4.69 -2.27
C PHE A 61 -21.46 4.72 -2.00
N ALA A 62 -22.09 3.55 -1.94
CA ALA A 62 -23.52 3.45 -1.68
C ALA A 62 -23.92 3.92 -0.27
N ASP A 63 -22.98 3.86 0.68
CA ASP A 63 -23.16 4.16 2.10
C ASP A 63 -22.54 5.52 2.52
N TRP A 64 -22.29 6.42 1.57
CA TRP A 64 -21.75 7.74 1.91
C TRP A 64 -22.80 8.68 2.48
N GLU A 65 -22.69 8.95 3.77
CA GLU A 65 -23.59 9.85 4.52
C GLU A 65 -22.98 11.25 4.75
N GLY A 66 -21.97 11.64 3.96
CA GLY A 66 -21.23 12.90 4.17
C GLY A 66 -20.14 12.82 5.24
N VAL A 67 -19.91 11.65 5.82
CA VAL A 67 -18.85 11.39 6.80
C VAL A 67 -17.54 11.10 6.06
N ARG A 68 -16.43 11.69 6.51
CA ARG A 68 -15.08 11.51 5.93
C ARG A 68 -14.44 10.21 6.40
N GLY A 69 -13.51 9.67 5.61
CA GLY A 69 -12.75 8.48 6.00
C GLY A 69 -11.72 8.03 4.96
N PRO A 70 -10.83 7.08 5.34
CA PRO A 70 -9.87 6.48 4.42
C PRO A 70 -10.52 5.68 3.31
N VAL A 71 -9.88 5.68 2.14
CA VAL A 71 -10.25 4.87 0.99
C VAL A 71 -9.04 4.09 0.50
N ILE A 72 -9.27 2.82 0.17
CA ILE A 72 -8.33 1.93 -0.49
C ILE A 72 -8.93 1.55 -1.85
N VAL A 73 -8.21 1.81 -2.92
CA VAL A 73 -8.54 1.26 -4.23
C VAL A 73 -7.71 0.02 -4.48
N LEU A 74 -8.35 -1.05 -4.96
CA LEU A 74 -7.70 -2.29 -5.34
C LEU A 74 -7.69 -2.44 -6.87
N GLY A 75 -6.50 -2.51 -7.47
CA GLY A 75 -6.26 -2.79 -8.87
C GLY A 75 -6.59 -4.24 -9.24
N ASN A 76 -7.85 -4.65 -9.10
CA ASN A 76 -8.28 -6.04 -9.22
C ASN A 76 -8.03 -6.62 -10.62
N LEU A 77 -8.05 -5.80 -11.68
CA LEU A 77 -7.75 -6.25 -13.03
C LEU A 77 -6.27 -6.66 -13.17
N ASN A 78 -5.35 -5.82 -12.72
CA ASN A 78 -3.90 -6.10 -12.76
C ASN A 78 -3.54 -7.29 -11.86
N ILE A 79 -4.09 -7.33 -10.65
CA ILE A 79 -3.85 -8.44 -9.72
C ILE A 79 -4.37 -9.77 -10.30
N GLN A 80 -5.52 -9.77 -10.97
CA GLN A 80 -6.06 -10.97 -11.63
C GLN A 80 -5.19 -11.42 -12.80
N ARG A 81 -4.73 -10.47 -13.63
CA ARG A 81 -3.84 -10.73 -14.77
C ARG A 81 -2.52 -11.35 -14.32
N ASP A 82 -1.86 -10.73 -13.34
CA ASP A 82 -0.48 -11.06 -12.98
C ASP A 82 -0.38 -12.18 -11.94
N PHE A 83 -1.43 -12.37 -11.13
CA PHE A 83 -1.47 -13.38 -10.07
C PHE A 83 -2.76 -14.22 -10.06
N PRO A 84 -3.17 -14.88 -11.16
CA PRO A 84 -4.48 -15.52 -11.28
C PRO A 84 -4.73 -16.62 -10.24
N GLN A 85 -3.70 -17.37 -9.82
CA GLN A 85 -3.85 -18.42 -8.79
C GLN A 85 -3.75 -17.90 -7.35
N ARG A 86 -3.41 -16.61 -7.16
CA ARG A 86 -3.20 -15.98 -5.84
C ARG A 86 -4.00 -14.70 -5.67
N THR A 87 -4.93 -14.40 -6.58
CA THR A 87 -5.65 -13.13 -6.66
C THR A 87 -6.25 -12.72 -5.31
N TYR A 88 -6.97 -13.63 -4.65
CA TYR A 88 -7.59 -13.36 -3.34
C TYR A 88 -6.55 -12.91 -2.29
N ASN A 89 -5.48 -13.70 -2.10
CA ASN A 89 -4.42 -13.38 -1.16
C ASN A 89 -3.68 -12.09 -1.53
N LYS A 90 -3.54 -11.83 -2.83
CA LYS A 90 -2.87 -10.64 -3.30
C LYS A 90 -3.72 -9.39 -3.07
N LEU A 91 -5.04 -9.46 -3.27
CA LEU A 91 -5.96 -8.37 -2.94
C LEU A 91 -5.96 -8.03 -1.45
N LEU A 92 -6.01 -9.04 -0.57
CA LEU A 92 -5.91 -8.82 0.87
C LEU A 92 -4.53 -8.29 1.29
N GLY A 93 -3.46 -8.81 0.70
CA GLY A 93 -2.10 -8.33 0.92
C GLY A 93 -1.92 -6.87 0.49
N THR A 94 -2.44 -6.49 -0.67
CA THR A 94 -2.48 -5.10 -1.14
C THR A 94 -3.35 -4.23 -0.24
N THR A 95 -4.47 -4.74 0.27
CA THR A 95 -5.30 -3.99 1.24
C THR A 95 -4.47 -3.61 2.48
N LEU A 96 -3.74 -4.57 3.06
CA LEU A 96 -2.86 -4.29 4.20
C LEU A 96 -1.73 -3.32 3.85
N HIS A 97 -1.22 -3.38 2.62
CA HIS A 97 -0.23 -2.43 2.12
C HIS A 97 -0.77 -0.99 2.11
N GLU A 98 -1.93 -0.78 1.50
CA GLU A 98 -2.55 0.55 1.46
C GLU A 98 -2.98 1.02 2.86
N LEU A 99 -3.41 0.10 3.73
CA LEU A 99 -3.67 0.40 5.13
C LEU A 99 -2.41 0.91 5.84
N ALA A 100 -1.24 0.31 5.60
CA ALA A 100 0.00 0.80 6.19
C ALA A 100 0.28 2.26 5.78
N HIS A 101 0.04 2.63 4.52
CA HIS A 101 0.10 4.03 4.07
C HIS A 101 -0.92 4.94 4.77
N ILE A 102 -2.14 4.46 5.04
CA ILE A 102 -3.13 5.22 5.82
C ILE A 102 -2.65 5.46 7.25
N LEU A 103 -2.14 4.42 7.92
CA LEU A 103 -1.73 4.46 9.33
C LEU A 103 -0.46 5.29 9.56
N GLU A 104 0.40 5.41 8.55
CA GLU A 104 1.60 6.26 8.60
C GLU A 104 1.26 7.76 8.65
N ARG A 105 0.09 8.17 8.14
CA ARG A 105 -0.31 9.58 8.07
C ARG A 105 -0.67 10.13 9.44
N PRO A 106 -0.36 11.41 9.76
CA PRO A 106 -0.78 12.04 11.03
C PRO A 106 -2.29 12.00 11.31
N SER A 107 -3.11 11.91 10.25
CA SER A 107 -4.56 11.76 10.30
C SER A 107 -5.00 10.79 9.21
N LEU A 108 -6.12 10.06 9.42
CA LEU A 108 -6.65 9.09 8.45
C LEU A 108 -7.02 9.76 7.11
N PHE A 109 -7.55 10.98 7.21
CA PHE A 109 -7.91 11.84 6.10
C PHE A 109 -7.47 13.28 6.40
N GLN A 110 -7.30 14.08 5.35
CA GLN A 110 -6.98 15.49 5.53
C GLN A 110 -8.26 16.32 5.65
N PRO A 111 -8.45 17.08 6.75
CA PRO A 111 -9.55 18.03 6.84
C PRO A 111 -9.32 19.12 5.79
N ARG A 112 -10.21 19.16 4.79
CA ARG A 112 -10.19 20.16 3.73
C ARG A 112 -11.63 20.58 3.42
N PRO A 113 -11.88 21.87 3.16
CA PRO A 113 -13.17 22.31 2.63
C PRO A 113 -13.40 21.66 1.27
N TYR A 114 -14.66 21.31 0.96
CA TYR A 114 -15.01 20.77 -0.35
C TYR A 114 -14.70 21.80 -1.43
N ASN A 115 -13.69 21.52 -2.25
CA ASN A 115 -13.31 22.36 -3.37
C ASN A 115 -12.98 21.46 -4.56
N GLN A 116 -13.90 21.44 -5.54
CA GLN A 116 -13.79 20.58 -6.71
C GLN A 116 -12.51 20.80 -7.52
N ARG A 117 -11.92 22.00 -7.53
CA ARG A 117 -10.66 22.27 -8.25
C ARG A 117 -9.47 21.57 -7.60
N TYR A 118 -9.32 21.70 -6.28
CA TYR A 118 -8.26 21.00 -5.54
C TYR A 118 -8.46 19.49 -5.60
N ILE A 119 -9.71 19.06 -5.48
CA ILE A 119 -10.09 17.66 -5.57
C ILE A 119 -9.67 17.10 -6.94
N ARG A 120 -10.03 17.78 -8.03
CA ARG A 120 -9.66 17.34 -9.38
C ARG A 120 -8.14 17.35 -9.61
N ALA A 121 -7.42 18.36 -9.14
CA ALA A 121 -5.96 18.44 -9.29
C ALA A 121 -5.21 17.35 -8.50
N GLU A 122 -5.75 16.91 -7.35
CA GLU A 122 -5.22 15.78 -6.60
C GLU A 122 -5.54 14.45 -7.29
N ALA A 123 -6.77 14.26 -7.79
CA ALA A 123 -7.13 13.08 -8.56
C ALA A 123 -6.27 12.92 -9.83
N ILE A 124 -5.96 14.03 -10.53
CA ILE A 124 -5.03 14.01 -11.68
C ILE A 124 -3.64 13.60 -11.23
N ARG A 125 -3.11 14.15 -10.14
CA ARG A 125 -1.78 13.75 -9.62
C ARG A 125 -1.73 12.30 -9.17
N ILE A 126 -2.81 11.78 -8.58
CA ILE A 126 -2.92 10.36 -8.23
C ILE A 126 -2.94 9.52 -9.50
N ALA A 127 -3.76 9.88 -10.48
CA ALA A 127 -3.80 9.19 -11.77
C ALA A 127 -2.44 9.22 -12.47
N GLU A 128 -1.75 10.37 -12.52
CA GLU A 128 -0.40 10.50 -13.08
C GLU A 128 0.63 9.67 -12.31
N ALA A 129 0.61 9.70 -10.98
CA ALA A 129 1.52 8.89 -10.15
C ALA A 129 1.27 7.39 -10.31
N VAL A 130 0.02 7.01 -10.54
CA VAL A 130 -0.42 5.62 -10.75
C VAL A 130 -0.23 5.16 -12.20
N SER A 131 -0.19 6.08 -13.17
CA SER A 131 -0.03 5.80 -14.61
C SER A 131 1.41 5.89 -15.10
N ARG A 132 2.33 6.48 -14.34
CA ARG A 132 3.77 6.31 -14.61
C ARG A 132 4.11 4.84 -14.33
N ASP A 133 4.76 4.18 -15.30
CA ASP A 133 5.27 2.82 -15.11
C ASP A 133 6.02 2.71 -13.78
N GLU A 134 5.96 1.54 -13.12
CA GLU A 134 6.58 1.26 -11.81
C GLU A 134 8.09 1.57 -11.76
N GLU A 135 8.70 2.00 -12.87
CA GLU A 135 10.09 2.43 -13.00
C GLU A 135 10.33 3.91 -12.64
N GLY A 136 9.28 4.71 -12.48
CA GLY A 136 9.39 6.13 -12.13
C GLY A 136 10.09 6.96 -13.22
N ASP A 137 10.60 8.14 -12.88
CA ASP A 137 11.46 8.94 -13.78
C ASP A 137 12.90 8.39 -13.87
N GLY A 138 13.11 7.16 -13.39
CA GLY A 138 14.42 6.53 -13.23
C GLY A 138 15.28 7.11 -12.11
N THR A 139 15.00 8.31 -11.59
CA THR A 139 15.81 9.04 -10.60
C THR A 139 15.32 8.88 -9.17
N THR A 140 14.04 8.52 -8.99
CA THR A 140 13.43 8.24 -7.69
C THR A 140 13.20 6.74 -7.49
N PRO A 141 13.70 6.10 -6.40
CA PRO A 141 13.39 4.71 -6.13
C PRO A 141 11.87 4.48 -6.06
N PRO A 142 11.34 3.41 -6.67
CA PRO A 142 9.89 3.18 -6.72
C PRO A 142 9.29 2.82 -5.37
N TRP A 143 10.13 2.54 -4.36
CA TRP A 143 9.75 2.33 -2.97
C TRP A 143 9.97 3.55 -2.08
N THR A 144 10.17 4.75 -2.64
CA THR A 144 10.36 5.98 -1.83
C THR A 144 9.17 6.30 -0.95
N THR A 145 7.98 5.85 -1.31
CA THR A 145 6.78 5.92 -0.46
C THR A 145 6.77 4.86 0.65
N HIS A 146 7.67 3.87 0.62
CA HIS A 146 7.83 2.80 1.61
C HIS A 146 9.00 3.09 2.53
N GLU A 147 8.99 4.25 3.19
CA GLU A 147 10.05 4.63 4.11
C GLU A 147 10.08 3.75 5.37
N SER A 148 11.03 4.04 6.25
CA SER A 148 11.25 3.29 7.49
C SER A 148 10.02 3.10 8.38
N ARG A 149 9.13 4.10 8.44
CA ARG A 149 7.87 4.02 9.19
C ARG A 149 6.91 3.04 8.55
N PHE A 150 6.63 3.19 7.25
CA PHE A 150 5.86 2.24 6.46
C PHE A 150 6.35 0.80 6.67
N MET A 151 7.66 0.54 6.55
CA MET A 151 8.20 -0.82 6.68
C MET A 151 7.96 -1.42 8.07
N ARG A 152 8.07 -0.62 9.14
CA ARG A 152 7.79 -1.06 10.52
C ARG A 152 6.30 -1.35 10.72
N ILE A 153 5.42 -0.53 10.16
CA ILE A 153 3.96 -0.76 10.16
C ILE A 153 3.62 -2.04 9.37
N ALA A 154 4.15 -2.18 8.15
CA ALA A 154 3.92 -3.33 7.29
C ALA A 154 4.45 -4.64 7.91
N TYR A 155 5.52 -4.59 8.71
CA TYR A 155 6.00 -5.73 9.47
C TYR A 155 5.09 -6.10 10.65
N HIS A 156 4.43 -5.11 11.26
CA HIS A 156 3.51 -5.29 12.38
C HIS A 156 2.13 -5.85 11.97
N LEU A 157 1.66 -5.55 10.75
CA LEU A 157 0.34 -5.98 10.29
C LEU A 157 0.14 -7.53 10.24
N PRO A 158 1.08 -8.35 9.74
CA PRO A 158 0.90 -9.81 9.65
C PRO A 158 0.83 -10.54 11.01
N PRO A 159 1.65 -10.22 12.03
CA PRO A 159 1.45 -10.75 13.39
C PRO A 159 0.06 -10.44 13.97
N SER A 160 -0.46 -9.23 13.74
CA SER A 160 -1.83 -8.85 14.14
C SER A 160 -2.91 -9.62 13.37
N CYS A 161 -2.62 -10.04 12.13
CA CYS A 161 -3.47 -10.96 11.36
C CYS A 161 -3.47 -12.39 11.94
N GLY A 162 -2.36 -12.84 12.54
CA GLY A 162 -2.27 -14.18 13.15
C GLY A 162 -3.20 -14.39 14.36
N ARG A 163 -3.69 -13.31 14.97
CA ARG A 163 -4.74 -13.31 15.99
C ARG A 163 -6.16 -13.26 15.42
N SER A 164 -6.30 -12.96 14.13
CA SER A 164 -7.58 -12.94 13.41
C SER A 164 -7.95 -14.34 12.91
N ARG A 165 -9.22 -14.72 13.04
CA ARG A 165 -9.77 -15.99 12.53
C ARG A 165 -9.96 -16.02 10.99
N LEU A 166 -9.51 -14.99 10.27
CA LEU A 166 -9.46 -14.98 8.81
C LEU A 166 -8.32 -15.88 8.31
N ARG A 167 -8.48 -17.18 8.51
CA ARG A 167 -7.77 -18.16 7.71
C ARG A 167 -8.46 -18.20 6.35
N HIS A 168 -7.67 -18.25 5.27
CA HIS A 168 -8.16 -18.71 3.98
C HIS A 168 -9.02 -19.97 4.19
N PRO A 169 -10.00 -20.27 3.32
CA PRO A 169 -10.64 -21.59 3.29
C PRO A 169 -9.66 -22.80 3.29
N SER A 170 -8.38 -22.57 2.97
CA SER A 170 -7.29 -23.55 2.95
C SER A 170 -6.44 -23.57 4.24
N GLY A 171 -6.80 -22.79 5.25
CA GLY A 171 -6.13 -22.76 6.56
C GLY A 171 -4.81 -21.98 6.65
N ARG A 172 -4.30 -21.42 5.53
CA ARG A 172 -3.03 -20.68 5.48
C ARG A 172 -3.23 -19.18 5.77
N GLY A 173 -2.42 -18.63 6.68
CA GLY A 173 -2.42 -17.20 7.00
C GLY A 173 -1.72 -16.33 5.95
N LEU A 174 -2.06 -15.04 5.91
CA LEU A 174 -1.37 -14.04 5.10
C LEU A 174 0.07 -13.88 5.59
N GLN A 175 1.04 -14.03 4.70
CA GLN A 175 2.46 -13.88 5.03
C GLN A 175 2.91 -12.43 4.85
N PRO A 176 3.94 -11.95 5.57
CA PRO A 176 4.51 -10.60 5.41
C PRO A 176 4.88 -10.25 3.96
N ARG A 177 5.30 -11.25 3.17
CA ARG A 177 5.58 -11.10 1.74
C ARG A 177 4.37 -10.72 0.88
N ALA A 178 3.14 -10.89 1.38
CA ALA A 178 1.93 -10.48 0.67
C ALA A 178 1.70 -8.96 0.77
N VAL A 179 2.21 -8.34 1.85
CA VAL A 179 2.10 -6.90 2.12
C VAL A 179 3.18 -6.11 1.37
N ARG A 180 4.29 -6.73 0.96
CA ARG A 180 5.37 -6.06 0.22
C ARG A 180 5.47 -6.60 -1.21
N HIS A 181 5.20 -5.76 -2.21
CA HIS A 181 5.51 -6.09 -3.61
C HIS A 181 6.97 -5.72 -3.89
N VAL A 182 7.86 -6.72 -3.96
CA VAL A 182 9.26 -6.51 -4.36
C VAL A 182 9.63 -7.66 -5.29
N THR A 183 9.13 -7.63 -6.52
CA THR A 183 9.70 -8.45 -7.60
C THR A 183 10.66 -7.58 -8.40
N GLY A 184 11.92 -7.99 -8.53
CA GLY A 184 12.90 -7.36 -9.42
C GLY A 184 13.64 -6.11 -8.89
N GLN A 185 13.31 -5.59 -7.71
CA GLN A 185 13.87 -4.33 -7.19
C GLN A 185 15.03 -4.60 -6.19
N PRO A 186 16.12 -3.79 -6.18
CA PRO A 186 17.32 -4.02 -5.35
C PRO A 186 17.13 -3.56 -3.89
N LEU A 187 15.98 -3.89 -3.29
CA LEU A 187 15.79 -3.82 -1.86
C LEU A 187 16.41 -5.06 -1.21
N SER A 188 17.06 -4.87 -0.07
CA SER A 188 17.44 -5.97 0.82
C SER A 188 16.23 -6.88 1.03
N THR A 189 16.46 -8.19 0.95
CA THR A 189 15.38 -9.18 0.99
C THR A 189 14.49 -8.95 2.20
N ILE A 190 13.21 -9.33 2.11
CA ILE A 190 12.28 -9.23 3.24
C ILE A 190 12.81 -9.90 4.51
N ASN A 191 13.67 -10.93 4.35
CA ASN A 191 14.35 -11.62 5.44
C ASN A 191 15.42 -10.73 6.10
N THR A 192 16.22 -10.01 5.32
CA THR A 192 17.22 -9.05 5.83
C THR A 192 16.55 -7.95 6.66
N VAL A 193 15.48 -7.38 6.12
CA VAL A 193 14.66 -6.38 6.81
C VAL A 193 14.01 -6.96 8.07
N ALA A 194 13.45 -8.16 8.00
CA ALA A 194 12.86 -8.85 9.15
C ALA A 194 13.88 -9.10 10.27
N GLN A 195 15.12 -9.49 9.93
CA GLN A 195 16.18 -9.70 10.91
C GLN A 195 16.60 -8.39 11.58
N ALA A 196 16.60 -7.28 10.85
CA ALA A 196 16.93 -5.98 11.40
C ALA A 196 15.83 -5.40 12.31
N ILE A 197 14.57 -5.73 12.03
CA ILE A 197 13.42 -5.36 12.87
C ILE A 197 13.30 -6.29 14.09
N LYS A 198 13.79 -7.52 14.02
CA LYS A 198 13.68 -8.53 15.08
C LYS A 198 14.01 -8.01 16.50
N PRO A 199 15.07 -7.21 16.73
CA PRO A 199 15.40 -6.68 18.06
C PRO A 199 14.33 -5.74 18.64
N GLU A 200 13.51 -5.10 17.79
CA GLU A 200 12.41 -4.23 18.22
C GLU A 200 11.03 -4.86 18.00
N ALA A 201 10.94 -6.11 17.51
CA ALA A 201 9.68 -6.73 17.10
C ALA A 201 8.66 -6.81 18.24
N ASP A 202 9.08 -7.18 19.46
CA ASP A 202 8.17 -7.26 20.61
C ASP A 202 7.66 -5.87 21.02
N ALA A 203 8.53 -4.86 21.00
CA ALA A 203 8.15 -3.47 21.29
C ALA A 203 7.20 -2.92 20.24
N LEU A 204 7.44 -3.23 18.96
CA LEU A 204 6.52 -2.90 17.86
C LEU A 204 5.18 -3.61 18.05
N CYS A 205 5.17 -4.90 18.42
CA CYS A 205 3.95 -5.69 18.65
C CYS A 205 3.09 -5.15 19.80
N ALA A 206 3.71 -4.52 20.79
CA ALA A 206 3.02 -3.92 21.94
C ALA A 206 2.61 -2.45 21.71
N ALA A 207 3.12 -1.81 20.65
CA ALA A 207 2.86 -0.41 20.35
C ALA A 207 1.63 -0.23 19.44
N SER A 208 0.87 0.85 19.65
CA SER A 208 -0.08 1.37 18.66
C SER A 208 0.66 1.86 17.42
N PHE A 209 -0.03 1.97 16.28
CA PHE A 209 0.60 2.48 15.06
C PHE A 209 1.08 3.93 15.22
N ARG A 210 0.36 4.72 16.04
CA ARG A 210 0.77 6.07 16.42
C ARG A 210 2.09 6.09 17.18
N GLN A 211 2.25 5.19 18.15
CA GLN A 211 3.51 5.05 18.87
C GLN A 211 4.63 4.62 17.94
N ILE A 212 4.41 3.65 17.04
CA ILE A 212 5.38 3.21 16.04
C ILE A 212 5.87 4.41 15.19
N CYS A 213 4.96 5.28 14.74
CA CYS A 213 5.30 6.46 13.94
C CYS A 213 6.15 7.50 14.71
N SER A 214 5.94 7.62 16.02
CA SER A 214 6.66 8.55 16.90
C SER A 214 8.01 8.03 17.41
N GLN A 215 8.21 6.71 17.41
CA GLN A 215 9.45 6.10 17.88
C GLN A 215 10.61 6.35 16.92
N PRO A 216 11.84 6.61 17.44
CA PRO A 216 13.02 6.67 16.59
C PRO A 216 13.24 5.30 15.93
N VAL A 217 13.63 5.33 14.67
CA VAL A 217 13.99 4.13 13.91
C VAL A 217 15.30 3.58 14.46
N THR A 218 15.37 2.26 14.67
CA THR A 218 16.62 1.65 15.15
C THR A 218 17.77 1.90 14.16
N PRO A 219 19.00 2.20 14.66
CA PRO A 219 20.13 2.48 13.78
C PRO A 219 20.42 1.37 12.77
N GLY A 220 20.25 0.10 13.18
CA GLY A 220 20.47 -1.07 12.31
C GLY A 220 19.51 -1.13 11.13
N PHE A 221 18.22 -0.93 11.38
CA PHE A 221 17.23 -0.89 10.30
C PHE A 221 17.43 0.32 9.38
N LYS A 222 17.71 1.51 9.96
CA LYS A 222 18.01 2.72 9.18
C LYS A 222 19.22 2.51 8.27
N ALA A 223 20.29 1.86 8.75
CA ALA A 223 21.48 1.60 7.96
C ALA A 223 21.21 0.72 6.73
N ILE A 224 20.34 -0.28 6.85
CA ILE A 224 19.95 -1.16 5.73
C ILE A 224 19.14 -0.37 4.70
N TYR A 225 18.15 0.41 5.14
CA TYR A 225 17.35 1.24 4.24
C TYR A 225 18.22 2.23 3.44
N GLU A 226 19.15 2.92 4.11
CA GLU A 226 20.06 3.87 3.47
C GLU A 226 21.11 3.16 2.59
N ALA A 227 21.47 1.91 2.87
CA ALA A 227 22.32 1.10 2.00
C ALA A 227 21.59 0.72 0.71
N ASP A 228 20.35 0.24 0.81
CA ASP A 228 19.51 -0.10 -0.35
C ASP A 228 19.26 1.13 -1.23
N LYS A 229 18.92 2.27 -0.61
CA LYS A 229 18.72 3.55 -1.31
C LYS A 229 19.99 3.97 -2.07
N ARG A 230 21.16 3.93 -1.42
CA ARG A 230 22.43 4.26 -2.06
C ARG A 230 22.78 3.28 -3.19
N SER A 231 22.55 1.99 -3.00
CA SER A 231 22.79 0.97 -4.02
C SER A 231 21.96 1.24 -5.28
N TRP A 232 20.68 1.56 -5.12
CA TRP A 232 19.79 1.90 -6.24
C TRP A 232 20.19 3.20 -6.97
N ILE A 233 20.57 4.25 -6.21
CA ILE A 233 21.04 5.51 -6.80
C ILE A 233 22.31 5.27 -7.62
N ASN A 234 23.25 4.49 -7.08
CA ASN A 234 24.51 4.21 -7.74
C ASN A 234 24.37 3.28 -8.96
N SER A 235 23.31 2.46 -9.03
CA SER A 235 23.02 1.61 -10.19
C SER A 235 22.30 2.33 -11.32
N HIS A 236 21.97 3.63 -11.16
CA HIS A 236 21.21 4.41 -12.14
C HIS A 236 21.86 4.41 -13.54
N HIS A 237 23.17 4.55 -13.64
CA HIS A 237 23.89 4.52 -14.92
C HIS A 237 23.84 3.16 -15.64
N GLN A 238 23.78 2.05 -14.90
CA GLN A 238 23.62 0.72 -15.49
C GLN A 238 22.19 0.48 -15.96
N ARG A 239 21.21 1.05 -15.25
CA ARG A 239 19.79 0.96 -15.62
C ARG A 239 19.46 1.78 -16.88
N GLN A 240 20.02 2.98 -17.01
CA GLN A 240 19.88 3.79 -18.24
C GLN A 240 20.46 3.06 -19.46
N ARG A 241 21.66 2.48 -19.36
CA ARG A 241 22.29 1.74 -20.47
C ARG A 241 21.49 0.52 -20.93
N ASN A 242 20.92 -0.23 -19.99
CA ASN A 242 20.10 -1.38 -20.35
C ASN A 242 18.79 -0.96 -21.01
N HIS A 243 18.21 0.18 -20.64
CA HIS A 243 17.04 0.73 -21.32
C HIS A 243 17.37 1.16 -22.76
N ASP A 244 18.50 1.85 -22.96
CA ASP A 244 18.94 2.30 -24.29
C ASP A 244 19.31 1.13 -25.24
N GLU A 245 19.77 -0.01 -24.70
CA GLU A 245 20.06 -1.22 -25.49
C GLU A 245 18.80 -1.95 -25.99
N PHE A 246 17.68 -1.84 -25.27
CA PHE A 246 16.39 -2.41 -25.71
C PHE A 246 15.56 -1.44 -26.57
N ASP A 247 15.91 -0.15 -26.60
CA ASP A 247 15.26 0.87 -27.44
C ASP A 247 15.82 0.93 -28.88
N ILE A 248 16.58 -0.09 -29.29
CA ILE A 248 16.97 -0.31 -30.69
C ILE A 248 15.94 -1.23 -31.35
N THR A 249 14.69 -0.78 -31.54
CA THR A 249 13.76 -1.18 -32.62
C THR A 249 12.34 -0.61 -32.40
N THR A 250 12.03 0.54 -32.99
CA THR A 250 11.05 0.71 -34.10
C THR A 250 10.99 2.16 -34.58
#